data_AF-A0A9R1HRC3-F1
#
_entry.id   AF-A0A9R1HRC3-F1
#
_cell.length_a   1.000
_cell.length_b   1.000
_cell.length_c   1.000
_cell.angle_alpha   90.00
_cell.angle_beta   90.00
_cell.angle_gamma   90.00
#
_symmetry.space_group_name_H-M   'P 1'
#
loop_
_entity.id
_entity.type
_entity.pdbx_description
1 polymer ?
#
loop_
_entity_poly.entity_id
_entity_poly.type
_entity_poly.pdbx_seq_one_letter_code
_entity_poly.pdbx_strand_id
1 'polypeptide(L)'
;MARAVQADQPPEEKRKSDGTNTNTSLACMHMLPFISSPTHNHTRKQIRASERARSHFTSFSVVSVRPTTTTSTMTTRSSSLLLLALALAVQAAPTAGAPAADTVADSCNAIRDFVDYAFCAAALRSSGPGASTADRHAHLLIAADLAAARGTSARDAATAMARDERDPGARDGMEACGILYGATSVPALQFMRGYAAARAWDRARSLLSLTGQAGIGCEAALAGAAAAKGRMAAANREFDQLTTMATALLNRVDHVG
;
A
#
# COMPACT_ATOMS: atom_id res chain seq x y z
N MET A 1 -50.06 -53.84 -46.69
CA MET A 1 -51.39 -53.68 -46.07
C MET A 1 -51.21 -53.54 -44.56
N ALA A 2 -51.80 -52.48 -44.02
CA ALA A 2 -52.09 -52.15 -42.60
C ALA A 2 -51.01 -52.36 -41.52
N ARG A 3 -50.43 -51.22 -41.10
CA ARG A 3 -49.73 -50.97 -39.83
C ARG A 3 -50.71 -51.01 -38.65
N ALA A 4 -50.31 -51.66 -37.55
CA ALA A 4 -50.95 -51.49 -36.24
C ALA A 4 -50.29 -50.32 -35.49
N VAL A 5 -51.15 -49.48 -34.91
CA VAL A 5 -50.82 -48.27 -34.15
C VAL A 5 -50.51 -48.65 -32.70
N GLN A 6 -49.33 -48.26 -32.25
CA GLN A 6 -48.85 -48.43 -30.88
C GLN A 6 -49.35 -47.25 -30.03
N ALA A 7 -49.99 -47.56 -28.91
CA ALA A 7 -50.53 -46.56 -27.97
C ALA A 7 -49.43 -45.93 -27.11
N ASP A 8 -49.55 -44.62 -26.97
CA ASP A 8 -48.79 -43.67 -26.15
C ASP A 8 -48.66 -44.10 -24.69
N GLN A 9 -47.43 -44.10 -24.16
CA GLN A 9 -47.15 -44.03 -22.73
C GLN A 9 -46.48 -42.68 -22.43
N PRO A 10 -46.94 -41.91 -21.43
CA PRO A 10 -46.34 -40.63 -21.08
C PRO A 10 -44.97 -40.80 -20.38
N PRO A 11 -44.05 -39.83 -20.51
CA PRO A 11 -42.69 -39.93 -20.03
C PRO A 11 -42.58 -39.83 -18.49
N GLU A 12 -41.75 -40.71 -17.92
CA GLU A 12 -41.31 -40.67 -16.52
C GLU A 12 -40.58 -39.36 -16.20
N GLU A 13 -41.18 -38.60 -15.28
CA GLU A 13 -40.64 -37.41 -14.65
C GLU A 13 -39.52 -37.79 -13.67
N LYS A 14 -38.25 -37.68 -14.11
CA LYS A 14 -37.10 -37.76 -13.22
C LYS A 14 -37.05 -36.52 -12.32
N ARG A 15 -37.59 -36.65 -11.11
CA ARG A 15 -37.31 -35.78 -9.94
C ARG A 15 -35.80 -35.64 -9.74
N LYS A 16 -35.26 -34.47 -10.09
CA LYS A 16 -33.95 -34.02 -9.62
C LYS A 16 -34.16 -33.45 -8.22
N SER A 17 -33.71 -34.21 -7.23
CA SER A 17 -33.70 -33.85 -5.82
C SER A 17 -32.75 -32.67 -5.61
N ASP A 18 -33.30 -31.51 -5.28
CA ASP A 18 -32.57 -30.38 -4.72
C ASP A 18 -32.05 -30.77 -3.32
N GLY A 19 -30.75 -31.02 -3.25
CA GLY A 19 -30.01 -31.21 -2.02
C GLY A 19 -29.41 -29.89 -1.57
N THR A 20 -30.20 -29.10 -0.87
CA THR A 20 -29.80 -27.90 -0.14
C THR A 20 -28.90 -28.32 1.04
N ASN A 21 -27.58 -28.18 0.89
CA ASN A 21 -26.65 -28.27 2.03
C ASN A 21 -26.19 -26.86 2.38
N THR A 22 -26.92 -26.26 3.32
CA THR A 22 -26.52 -25.11 4.12
C THR A 22 -25.41 -25.54 5.08
N ASN A 23 -24.15 -25.22 4.76
CA ASN A 23 -23.12 -25.09 5.77
C ASN A 23 -22.76 -23.62 5.92
N THR A 24 -23.22 -23.12 7.05
CA THR A 24 -23.00 -21.83 7.68
C THR A 24 -21.50 -21.60 7.89
N SER A 25 -20.92 -20.66 7.14
CA SER A 25 -19.71 -19.97 7.58
C SER A 25 -20.02 -18.48 7.60
N LEU A 26 -20.53 -18.04 8.75
CA LEU A 26 -20.58 -16.63 9.15
C LEU A 26 -19.15 -16.08 9.14
N ALA A 27 -18.84 -15.23 8.17
CA ALA A 27 -17.78 -14.24 8.29
C ALA A 27 -18.39 -12.90 7.87
N CYS A 28 -18.36 -11.95 8.81
CA CYS A 28 -19.08 -10.69 8.78
C CYS A 28 -18.80 -9.84 7.52
N MET A 29 -19.67 -9.93 6.53
CA MET A 29 -19.96 -8.79 5.65
C MET A 29 -20.83 -7.81 6.42
N HIS A 30 -20.19 -6.94 7.21
CA HIS A 30 -20.83 -5.70 7.61
C HIS A 30 -21.01 -4.84 6.35
N MET A 31 -22.19 -4.95 5.73
CA MET A 31 -22.74 -3.86 4.94
C MET A 31 -22.84 -2.64 5.86
N LEU A 32 -21.97 -1.65 5.64
CA LEU A 32 -22.19 -0.32 6.17
C LEU A 32 -23.44 0.24 5.49
N PRO A 33 -24.44 0.73 6.25
CA PRO A 33 -25.59 1.39 5.66
C PRO A 33 -25.13 2.69 5.00
N PHE A 34 -25.50 2.84 3.74
CA PHE A 34 -25.46 4.10 3.00
C PHE A 34 -26.34 5.11 3.76
N ILE A 35 -25.73 6.02 4.53
CA ILE A 35 -26.46 7.13 5.17
C ILE A 35 -26.78 8.14 4.07
N SER A 36 -27.96 7.98 3.47
CA SER A 36 -28.60 9.02 2.67
C SER A 36 -29.20 10.05 3.63
N SER A 37 -28.44 11.11 3.96
CA SER A 37 -28.95 12.27 4.68
C SER A 37 -29.37 13.36 3.70
N PRO A 38 -30.64 13.81 3.71
CA PRO A 38 -31.08 14.98 2.98
C PRO A 38 -31.03 16.19 3.90
N THR A 39 -30.04 17.08 3.76
CA THR A 39 -30.17 18.46 4.25
C THR A 39 -29.51 19.44 3.29
N HIS A 40 -30.37 19.95 2.40
CA HIS A 40 -30.19 21.23 1.75
C HIS A 40 -29.99 22.34 2.80
N ASN A 41 -29.19 23.35 2.41
CA ASN A 41 -29.17 24.70 2.99
C ASN A 41 -28.62 24.87 4.40
N HIS A 42 -27.28 24.84 4.57
CA HIS A 42 -26.67 25.75 5.56
C HIS A 42 -25.22 26.21 5.34
N THR A 43 -24.51 25.73 4.32
CA THR A 43 -23.05 25.98 4.16
C THR A 43 -22.67 27.17 3.26
N ARG A 44 -23.61 28.08 2.93
CA ARG A 44 -23.28 29.30 2.15
C ARG A 44 -22.80 30.49 2.98
N LYS A 45 -22.84 30.41 4.32
CA LYS A 45 -22.43 31.52 5.21
C LYS A 45 -21.03 31.40 5.82
N GLN A 46 -20.34 30.26 5.73
CA GLN A 46 -18.97 30.12 6.27
C GLN A 46 -17.85 30.37 5.24
N ILE A 47 -18.16 30.44 3.95
CA ILE A 47 -17.15 30.70 2.91
C ILE A 47 -16.68 32.17 2.89
N ARG A 48 -17.44 33.12 3.47
CA ARG A 48 -17.04 34.54 3.54
C ARG A 48 -16.24 34.94 4.80
N ALA A 49 -15.94 34.01 5.71
CA ALA A 49 -15.16 34.30 6.92
C ALA A 49 -13.67 33.89 6.81
N SER A 50 -13.28 33.07 5.83
CA SER A 50 -11.89 32.59 5.68
C SER A 50 -11.01 33.47 4.76
N GLU A 51 -11.61 34.38 3.99
CA GLU A 51 -10.88 35.31 3.11
C GLU A 51 -10.25 36.52 3.83
N ARG A 52 -10.52 36.71 5.13
CA ARG A 52 -9.95 37.83 5.91
C ARG A 52 -8.79 37.42 6.84
N ALA A 53 -8.29 36.19 6.72
CA ALA A 53 -7.08 35.72 7.43
C ALA A 53 -5.87 35.53 6.49
N ARG A 54 -5.97 35.97 5.23
CA ARG A 54 -4.94 35.79 4.19
C ARG A 54 -4.26 37.11 3.79
N SER A 55 -4.10 38.04 4.74
CA SER A 55 -3.48 39.36 4.51
C SER A 55 -2.33 39.73 5.46
N HIS A 56 -1.82 38.79 6.26
CA HIS A 56 -0.64 39.04 7.09
C HIS A 56 0.26 37.81 7.16
N PHE A 57 0.97 37.49 6.08
CA PHE A 57 2.26 36.79 6.19
C PHE A 57 3.10 36.92 4.90
N THR A 58 3.34 38.17 4.48
CA THR A 58 4.45 38.52 3.59
C THR A 58 5.50 39.23 4.43
N SER A 59 6.54 38.51 4.84
CA SER A 59 7.94 38.97 4.92
C SER A 59 8.76 37.91 5.64
N PHE A 60 9.27 36.92 4.89
CA PHE A 60 10.44 36.18 5.34
C PHE A 60 11.66 36.92 4.80
N SER A 61 12.25 37.77 5.63
CA SER A 61 13.60 38.29 5.42
C SER A 61 14.57 37.11 5.39
N VAL A 62 15.32 37.01 4.29
CA VAL A 62 16.49 36.15 4.18
C VAL A 62 17.51 36.62 5.22
N VAL A 63 17.63 35.90 6.34
CA VAL A 63 18.75 36.07 7.27
C VAL A 63 19.97 35.45 6.59
N SER A 64 20.80 36.32 6.01
CA SER A 64 22.15 36.00 5.56
C SER A 64 22.97 35.58 6.79
N VAL A 65 23.23 34.27 6.90
CA VAL A 65 24.13 33.73 7.92
C VAL A 65 25.55 34.10 7.52
N ARG A 66 26.14 35.06 8.24
CA ARG A 66 27.58 35.35 8.17
C ARG A 66 28.37 34.12 8.66
N PRO A 67 29.41 33.68 7.94
CA PRO A 67 30.36 32.72 8.48
C PRO A 67 31.23 33.41 9.55
N THR A 68 31.19 32.88 10.77
CA THR A 68 32.09 33.27 11.86
C THR A 68 33.46 32.65 11.60
N THR A 69 34.43 33.48 11.25
CA THR A 69 35.84 33.13 11.20
C THR A 69 36.35 32.96 12.63
N THR A 70 36.43 31.73 13.12
CA THR A 70 37.12 31.43 14.38
C THR A 70 38.58 31.13 14.07
N THR A 71 39.42 32.15 14.24
CA THR A 71 40.88 32.04 14.26
C THR A 71 41.28 31.19 15.47
N SER A 72 41.57 29.90 15.25
CA SER A 72 42.28 29.08 16.25
C SER A 72 43.77 29.18 16.01
N THR A 73 44.43 29.77 17.00
CA THR A 73 45.87 29.90 17.16
C THR A 73 46.54 28.53 17.19
N MET A 74 47.57 28.42 16.36
CA MET A 74 48.54 27.34 16.31
C MET A 74 49.45 27.44 17.55
N THR A 75 49.46 26.41 18.40
CA THR A 75 50.53 26.23 19.38
C THR A 75 51.06 24.80 19.29
N THR A 76 52.27 24.73 18.75
CA THR A 76 53.17 23.61 18.60
C THR A 76 53.49 22.99 19.97
N ARG A 77 53.30 21.67 20.11
CA ARG A 77 54.12 20.86 21.03
C ARG A 77 54.46 19.54 20.37
N SER A 78 55.75 19.44 20.04
CA SER A 78 56.49 18.27 19.61
C SER A 78 56.46 17.14 20.63
N SER A 79 56.77 15.95 20.12
CA SER A 79 57.36 14.81 20.84
C SER A 79 56.38 13.84 21.52
N SER A 80 55.98 12.80 20.78
CA SER A 80 56.01 11.37 21.20
C SER A 80 55.43 10.46 20.09
N LEU A 81 55.98 10.55 18.88
CA LEU A 81 55.79 9.54 17.82
C LEU A 81 56.93 8.53 17.98
N LEU A 82 56.73 7.40 18.67
CA LEU A 82 57.53 6.16 18.45
C LEU A 82 57.22 4.93 19.35
N LEU A 83 56.09 4.80 20.06
CA LEU A 83 55.87 3.60 20.90
C LEU A 83 54.44 3.02 20.95
N LEU A 84 53.60 3.25 19.93
CA LEU A 84 52.30 2.54 19.83
C LEU A 84 52.07 1.87 18.45
N ALA A 85 53.16 1.46 17.80
CA ALA A 85 53.12 0.75 16.52
C ALA A 85 53.22 -0.79 16.66
N LEU A 86 53.15 -1.34 17.88
CA LEU A 86 53.43 -2.77 18.13
C LEU A 86 52.30 -3.52 18.88
N ALA A 87 51.05 -3.15 18.62
CA ALA A 87 49.88 -3.94 19.03
C ALA A 87 48.89 -4.21 17.87
N LEU A 88 49.27 -3.91 16.63
CA LEU A 88 48.55 -4.28 15.41
C LEU A 88 49.17 -5.54 14.79
N ALA A 89 49.00 -6.70 15.43
CA ALA A 89 49.32 -7.99 14.81
C ALA A 89 48.46 -9.14 15.36
N VAL A 90 47.25 -8.85 15.84
CA VAL A 90 46.26 -9.91 16.13
C VAL A 90 45.48 -10.18 14.85
N GLN A 91 45.69 -11.40 14.37
CA GLN A 91 45.17 -12.04 13.16
C GLN A 91 43.84 -11.48 12.61
N ALA A 92 43.91 -10.69 11.54
CA ALA A 92 42.83 -10.62 10.56
C ALA A 92 42.93 -11.86 9.66
N ALA A 93 42.50 -13.01 10.17
CA ALA A 93 42.11 -14.10 9.29
C ALA A 93 40.89 -13.60 8.49
N PRO A 94 40.83 -13.77 7.16
CA PRO A 94 39.58 -13.63 6.47
C PRO A 94 38.71 -14.78 6.99
N THR A 95 37.87 -14.51 7.98
CA THR A 95 36.67 -15.32 8.14
C THR A 95 35.99 -15.23 6.77
N ALA A 96 35.96 -16.34 6.06
CA ALA A 96 35.04 -16.52 4.96
C ALA A 96 33.67 -16.27 5.59
N GLY A 97 33.22 -15.01 5.53
CA GLY A 97 31.94 -14.60 6.06
C GLY A 97 30.94 -15.55 5.46
N ALA A 98 30.14 -16.21 6.30
CA ALA A 98 28.97 -16.92 5.84
C ALA A 98 28.29 -16.02 4.79
N PRO A 99 27.89 -16.56 3.62
CA PRO A 99 27.31 -15.76 2.56
C PRO A 99 26.25 -14.87 3.20
N ALA A 100 26.38 -13.56 3.05
CA ALA A 100 25.42 -12.61 3.61
C ALA A 100 24.04 -13.09 3.15
N ALA A 101 23.25 -13.59 4.11
CA ALA A 101 21.97 -14.19 3.79
C ALA A 101 21.16 -13.13 3.07
N ASP A 102 20.69 -13.46 1.88
CA ASP A 102 19.86 -12.55 1.09
C ASP A 102 18.53 -12.36 1.84
N THR A 103 18.46 -11.32 2.65
CA THR A 103 17.32 -11.10 3.56
C THR A 103 16.02 -10.82 2.79
N VAL A 104 16.13 -10.39 1.53
CA VAL A 104 14.99 -10.26 0.60
C VAL A 104 14.45 -11.65 0.28
N ALA A 105 15.30 -12.60 -0.08
CA ALA A 105 14.88 -13.98 -0.33
C ALA A 105 14.17 -14.58 0.89
N ASP A 106 14.72 -14.37 2.09
CA ASP A 106 14.13 -14.84 3.34
C ASP A 106 12.75 -14.21 3.61
N SER A 107 12.62 -12.90 3.37
CA SER A 107 11.37 -12.17 3.58
C SER A 107 10.30 -12.59 2.58
N CYS A 108 10.65 -12.73 1.30
CA CYS A 108 9.74 -13.17 0.25
C CYS A 108 9.33 -14.64 0.42
N ASN A 109 10.24 -15.52 0.84
CA ASN A 109 9.90 -16.91 1.18
C ASN A 109 8.90 -16.98 2.33
N ALA A 110 9.01 -16.12 3.35
CA ALA A 110 8.09 -16.10 4.49
C ALA A 110 6.65 -15.71 4.10
N ILE A 111 6.45 -15.03 2.97
CA ILE A 111 5.13 -14.55 2.51
C ILE A 111 4.67 -15.19 1.20
N ARG A 112 5.39 -16.21 0.69
CA ARG A 112 5.15 -16.79 -0.64
C ARG A 112 3.76 -17.40 -0.84
N ASP A 113 3.08 -17.75 0.26
CA ASP A 113 1.71 -18.27 0.22
C ASP A 113 0.68 -17.17 -0.11
N PHE A 114 1.08 -15.88 -0.05
CA PHE A 114 0.23 -14.72 -0.28
C PHE A 114 0.67 -13.88 -1.49
N VAL A 115 1.97 -13.84 -1.79
CA VAL A 115 2.55 -12.99 -2.82
C VAL A 115 3.53 -13.79 -3.66
N ASP A 116 3.49 -13.58 -4.98
CA ASP A 116 4.47 -14.16 -5.89
C ASP A 116 5.91 -13.78 -5.48
N TYR A 117 6.78 -14.79 -5.41
CA TYR A 117 8.14 -14.60 -4.96
C TYR A 117 8.91 -13.64 -5.87
N ALA A 118 8.79 -13.78 -7.19
CA ALA A 118 9.52 -12.96 -8.15
C ALA A 118 9.08 -11.49 -8.09
N PHE A 119 7.77 -11.26 -7.93
CA PHE A 119 7.22 -9.92 -7.69
C PHE A 119 7.79 -9.31 -6.41
N CYS A 120 7.73 -10.02 -5.28
CA CYS A 120 8.26 -9.53 -4.00
C CYS A 120 9.76 -9.20 -4.09
N ALA A 121 10.52 -10.12 -4.67
CA ALA A 121 11.96 -10.00 -4.89
C ALA A 121 12.32 -8.78 -5.74
N ALA A 122 11.57 -8.54 -6.82
CA ALA A 122 11.79 -7.40 -7.71
C ALA A 122 11.40 -6.08 -7.02
N ALA A 123 10.26 -6.04 -6.34
CA ALA A 123 9.76 -4.85 -5.66
C ALA A 123 10.71 -4.39 -4.52
N LEU A 124 11.20 -5.31 -3.70
CA LEU A 124 12.14 -4.96 -2.63
C LEU A 124 13.50 -4.53 -3.19
N ARG A 125 14.06 -5.24 -4.18
CA ARG A 125 15.36 -4.89 -4.76
C ARG A 125 15.34 -3.59 -5.56
N SER A 126 14.21 -3.20 -6.14
CA SER A 126 14.09 -1.91 -6.84
C SER A 126 14.17 -0.70 -5.91
N SER A 127 14.03 -0.91 -4.59
CA SER A 127 14.06 0.15 -3.57
C SER A 127 15.48 0.63 -3.23
N GLY A 128 16.52 -0.03 -3.75
CA GLY A 128 17.91 0.41 -3.66
C GLY A 128 18.86 -0.62 -3.03
N PRO A 129 20.17 -0.32 -2.99
CA PRO A 129 21.20 -1.29 -2.58
C PRO A 129 21.04 -1.80 -1.14
N GLY A 130 20.47 -0.99 -0.25
CA GLY A 130 20.24 -1.36 1.15
C GLY A 130 19.16 -2.41 1.38
N ALA A 131 18.32 -2.71 0.38
CA ALA A 131 17.26 -3.71 0.53
C ALA A 131 17.83 -5.11 0.79
N SER A 132 18.92 -5.50 0.11
CA SER A 132 19.51 -6.84 0.24
C SER A 132 20.03 -7.20 1.64
N THR A 133 20.23 -6.21 2.50
CA THR A 133 20.71 -6.37 3.89
C THR A 133 19.69 -5.90 4.92
N ALA A 134 18.53 -5.42 4.48
CA ALA A 134 17.47 -4.93 5.36
C ALA A 134 16.82 -6.11 6.09
N ASP A 135 16.45 -5.92 7.36
CA ASP A 135 15.68 -6.95 8.07
C ASP A 135 14.21 -6.96 7.59
N ARG A 136 13.45 -7.96 8.02
CA ARG A 136 12.02 -8.09 7.63
C ARG A 136 11.19 -6.88 8.05
N HIS A 137 11.56 -6.21 9.15
CA HIS A 137 10.89 -4.99 9.60
C HIS A 137 11.12 -3.85 8.60
N ALA A 138 12.36 -3.63 8.17
CA ALA A 138 12.69 -2.66 7.15
C ALA A 138 12.04 -3.01 5.79
N HIS A 139 11.97 -4.29 5.41
CA HIS A 139 11.20 -4.71 4.22
C HIS A 139 9.72 -4.39 4.30
N LEU A 140 9.09 -4.54 5.47
CA LEU A 140 7.71 -4.10 5.69
C LEU A 140 7.56 -2.58 5.44
N LEU A 141 8.47 -1.77 5.97
CA LEU A 141 8.42 -0.31 5.79
C LEU A 141 8.56 0.06 4.31
N ILE A 142 9.50 -0.59 3.60
CA ILE A 142 9.68 -0.44 2.16
C ILE A 142 8.40 -0.84 1.41
N ALA A 143 7.81 -1.98 1.72
CA ALA A 143 6.59 -2.46 1.07
C ALA A 143 5.41 -1.50 1.26
N ALA A 144 5.26 -0.94 2.46
CA ALA A 144 4.23 0.05 2.75
C ALA A 144 4.46 1.37 1.98
N ASP A 145 5.71 1.81 1.87
CA ASP A 145 6.08 3.01 1.09
C ASP A 145 5.82 2.80 -0.41
N LEU A 146 6.18 1.63 -0.96
CA LEU A 146 5.87 1.26 -2.34
C LEU A 146 4.36 1.23 -2.60
N ALA A 147 3.59 0.60 -1.72
CA ALA A 147 2.12 0.55 -1.83
C ALA A 147 1.51 1.95 -1.81
N ALA A 148 1.96 2.84 -0.91
CA ALA A 148 1.48 4.21 -0.81
C ALA A 148 1.84 5.05 -2.04
N ALA A 149 3.05 4.88 -2.57
CA ALA A 149 3.47 5.52 -3.82
C ALA A 149 2.61 5.06 -5.00
N ARG A 150 2.32 3.76 -5.09
CA ARG A 150 1.48 3.23 -6.15
C ARG A 150 0.02 3.66 -6.04
N GLY A 151 -0.53 3.71 -4.83
CA GLY A 151 -1.86 4.27 -4.58
C GLY A 151 -1.93 5.76 -4.96
N THR A 152 -0.88 6.52 -4.70
CA THR A 152 -0.78 7.93 -5.15
C THR A 152 -0.77 8.02 -6.68
N SER A 153 0.03 7.19 -7.36
CA SER A 153 0.03 7.12 -8.82
C SER A 153 -1.35 6.72 -9.38
N ALA A 154 -2.04 5.76 -8.77
CA ALA A 154 -3.38 5.33 -9.17
C ALA A 154 -4.42 6.44 -8.99
N ARG A 155 -4.36 7.18 -7.88
CA ARG A 155 -5.17 8.40 -7.66
C ARG A 155 -4.95 9.42 -8.77
N ASP A 156 -3.70 9.73 -9.08
CA ASP A 156 -3.35 10.76 -10.06
C ASP A 156 -3.82 10.35 -11.46
N ALA A 157 -3.66 9.07 -11.81
CA ALA A 157 -4.19 8.51 -13.05
C ALA A 157 -5.72 8.61 -13.13
N ALA A 158 -6.44 8.22 -12.07
CA ALA A 158 -7.90 8.33 -12.02
C ALA A 158 -8.35 9.80 -12.14
N THR A 159 -7.70 10.71 -11.44
CA THR A 159 -7.99 12.16 -11.50
C THR A 159 -7.74 12.73 -12.89
N ALA A 160 -6.67 12.33 -13.56
CA ALA A 160 -6.38 12.75 -14.93
C ALA A 160 -7.44 12.21 -15.90
N MET A 161 -7.75 10.91 -15.82
CA MET A 161 -8.76 10.29 -16.68
C MET A 161 -10.16 10.88 -16.49
N ALA A 162 -10.54 11.23 -15.27
CA ALA A 162 -11.83 11.88 -14.98
C ALA A 162 -11.99 13.21 -15.75
N ARG A 163 -10.91 14.00 -15.87
CA ARG A 163 -10.95 15.31 -16.55
C ARG A 163 -11.22 15.19 -18.05
N ASP A 164 -10.72 14.13 -18.66
CA ASP A 164 -10.83 13.90 -20.10
C ASP A 164 -12.03 13.00 -20.47
N GLU A 165 -12.76 12.49 -19.47
CA GLU A 165 -13.86 11.55 -19.67
C GLU A 165 -15.16 12.24 -20.10
N ARG A 166 -15.75 11.72 -21.18
CA ARG A 166 -16.99 12.23 -21.78
C ARG A 166 -18.21 11.54 -21.22
N ASP A 167 -18.10 10.25 -20.90
CA ASP A 167 -19.20 9.50 -20.29
C ASP A 167 -19.36 9.91 -18.80
N PRO A 168 -20.51 10.47 -18.39
CA PRO A 168 -20.68 10.95 -17.02
C PRO A 168 -20.51 9.85 -15.97
N GLY A 169 -21.00 8.64 -16.24
CA GLY A 169 -20.89 7.52 -15.29
C GLY A 169 -19.43 7.07 -15.10
N ALA A 170 -18.67 6.97 -16.18
CA ALA A 170 -17.25 6.69 -16.13
C ALA A 170 -16.46 7.80 -15.43
N ARG A 171 -16.82 9.07 -15.66
CA ARG A 171 -16.20 10.21 -14.98
C ARG A 171 -16.42 10.15 -13.48
N ASP A 172 -17.67 9.99 -13.05
CA ASP A 172 -18.03 9.89 -11.62
C ASP A 172 -17.33 8.69 -10.97
N GLY A 173 -17.23 7.56 -11.69
CA GLY A 173 -16.47 6.39 -11.24
C GLY A 173 -14.97 6.66 -11.08
N MET A 174 -14.34 7.40 -12.00
CA MET A 174 -12.93 7.81 -11.88
C MET A 174 -12.70 8.80 -10.74
N GLU A 175 -13.62 9.74 -10.51
CA GLU A 175 -13.56 10.64 -9.36
C GLU A 175 -13.66 9.85 -8.05
N ALA A 176 -14.57 8.87 -7.98
CA ALA A 176 -14.68 7.96 -6.85
C ALA A 176 -13.38 7.15 -6.63
N CYS A 177 -12.76 6.62 -7.68
CA CYS A 177 -11.44 5.98 -7.60
C CYS A 177 -10.39 6.94 -7.00
N GLY A 178 -10.32 8.18 -7.49
CA GLY A 178 -9.40 9.19 -6.97
C GLY A 178 -9.59 9.47 -5.47
N ILE A 179 -10.84 9.56 -5.02
CA ILE A 179 -11.18 9.75 -3.61
C ILE A 179 -10.79 8.51 -2.78
N LEU A 180 -11.12 7.31 -3.25
CA LEU A 180 -10.79 6.07 -2.54
C LEU A 180 -9.28 5.94 -2.34
N TYR A 181 -8.48 6.11 -3.39
CA TYR A 181 -7.02 6.08 -3.24
C TYR A 181 -6.51 7.21 -2.33
N GLY A 182 -6.93 8.45 -2.58
CA GLY A 182 -6.37 9.64 -1.93
C GLY A 182 -6.83 9.87 -0.48
N ALA A 183 -8.04 9.46 -0.13
CA ALA A 183 -8.64 9.73 1.18
C ALA A 183 -8.71 8.50 2.09
N THR A 184 -8.63 7.28 1.55
CA THR A 184 -8.72 6.06 2.37
C THR A 184 -7.40 5.29 2.36
N SER A 185 -7.03 4.64 1.25
CA SER A 185 -5.97 3.64 1.28
C SER A 185 -4.57 4.22 1.40
N VAL A 186 -4.25 5.33 0.71
CA VAL A 186 -2.92 5.96 0.83
C VAL A 186 -2.67 6.50 2.25
N PRO A 187 -3.57 7.28 2.87
CA PRO A 187 -3.40 7.68 4.28
C PRO A 187 -3.30 6.48 5.23
N ALA A 188 -4.12 5.43 5.02
CA ALA A 188 -4.06 4.22 5.84
C ALA A 188 -2.70 3.53 5.75
N LEU A 189 -2.12 3.40 4.55
CA LEU A 189 -0.78 2.83 4.36
C LEU A 189 0.31 3.66 5.05
N GLN A 190 0.21 4.99 4.97
CA GLN A 190 1.14 5.90 5.66
C GLN A 190 1.04 5.78 7.19
N PHE A 191 -0.17 5.69 7.74
CA PHE A 191 -0.36 5.46 9.17
C PHE A 191 0.12 4.05 9.59
N MET A 192 -0.18 3.02 8.81
CA MET A 192 0.29 1.66 9.06
C MET A 192 1.82 1.62 9.10
N ARG A 193 2.48 2.28 8.15
CA ARG A 193 3.94 2.44 8.10
C ARG A 193 4.47 3.17 9.33
N GLY A 194 3.82 4.25 9.76
CA GLY A 194 4.17 4.97 10.99
C GLY A 194 4.07 4.11 12.25
N TYR A 195 2.98 3.37 12.40
CA TYR A 195 2.81 2.42 13.52
C TYR A 195 3.80 1.26 13.45
N ALA A 196 4.06 0.71 12.27
CA ALA A 196 5.06 -0.34 12.07
C ALA A 196 6.46 0.16 12.42
N ALA A 197 6.84 1.38 12.03
CA ALA A 197 8.13 1.98 12.39
C ALA A 197 8.28 2.12 13.92
N ALA A 198 7.20 2.46 14.62
CA ALA A 198 7.14 2.50 16.08
C ALA A 198 6.93 1.13 16.74
N ARG A 199 6.90 0.03 15.96
CA ARG A 199 6.60 -1.34 16.42
C ARG A 199 5.26 -1.48 17.17
N ALA A 200 4.31 -0.59 16.89
CA ALA A 200 2.95 -0.64 17.42
C ALA A 200 2.07 -1.57 16.56
N TRP A 201 2.37 -2.87 16.58
CA TRP A 201 1.82 -3.85 15.63
C TRP A 201 0.29 -3.92 15.61
N ASP A 202 -0.36 -3.88 16.78
CA ASP A 202 -1.82 -3.92 16.85
C ASP A 202 -2.48 -2.71 16.18
N ARG A 203 -1.87 -1.53 16.31
CA ARG A 203 -2.34 -0.32 15.62
C ARG A 203 -2.06 -0.34 14.13
N ALA A 204 -0.95 -0.95 13.71
CA ALA A 204 -0.69 -1.18 12.30
C ALA A 204 -1.74 -2.14 11.71
N ARG A 205 -2.08 -3.22 12.43
CA ARG A 205 -3.06 -4.22 11.98
C ARG A 205 -4.49 -3.69 11.92
N SER A 206 -4.87 -2.78 12.81
CA SER A 206 -6.22 -2.19 12.78
C SER A 206 -6.52 -1.40 11.50
N LEU A 207 -5.48 -1.06 10.71
CA LEU A 207 -5.60 -0.35 9.45
C LEU A 207 -5.71 -1.26 8.22
N LEU A 208 -5.50 -2.58 8.35
CA LEU A 208 -5.40 -3.50 7.21
C LEU A 208 -6.63 -3.52 6.31
N SER A 209 -7.83 -3.35 6.89
CA SER A 209 -9.06 -3.28 6.11
C SER A 209 -9.12 -2.05 5.21
N LEU A 210 -8.46 -0.95 5.59
CA LEU A 210 -8.46 0.31 4.85
C LEU A 210 -7.37 0.35 3.78
N THR A 211 -6.24 -0.31 4.00
CA THR A 211 -5.09 -0.25 3.08
C THR A 211 -5.39 -0.85 1.71
N GLY A 212 -6.26 -1.85 1.61
CA GLY A 212 -6.62 -2.49 0.32
C GLY A 212 -7.95 -2.05 -0.30
N GLN A 213 -8.71 -1.17 0.38
CA GLN A 213 -10.07 -0.83 -0.04
C GLN A 213 -10.14 -0.10 -1.38
N ALA A 214 -9.14 0.69 -1.74
CA ALA A 214 -9.21 1.52 -2.93
C ALA A 214 -9.25 0.73 -4.24
N GLY A 215 -8.50 -0.38 -4.35
CA GLY A 215 -8.54 -1.23 -5.55
C GLY A 215 -9.93 -1.83 -5.77
N ILE A 216 -10.47 -2.49 -4.75
CA ILE A 216 -11.81 -3.12 -4.78
C ILE A 216 -12.90 -2.07 -5.01
N GLY A 217 -12.84 -0.95 -4.28
CA GLY A 217 -13.83 0.12 -4.39
C GLY A 217 -13.80 0.80 -5.76
N CYS A 218 -12.61 0.97 -6.36
CA CYS A 218 -12.47 1.54 -7.69
C CYS A 218 -13.04 0.61 -8.77
N GLU A 219 -12.73 -0.69 -8.71
CA GLU A 219 -13.32 -1.70 -9.61
C GLU A 219 -14.86 -1.72 -9.52
N ALA A 220 -15.41 -1.57 -8.30
CA ALA A 220 -16.85 -1.49 -8.07
C ALA A 220 -17.46 -0.19 -8.61
N ALA A 221 -16.81 0.96 -8.39
CA ALA A 221 -17.25 2.25 -8.92
C ALA A 221 -17.30 2.27 -10.46
N LEU A 222 -16.47 1.46 -11.12
CA LEU A 222 -16.39 1.34 -12.57
C LEU A 222 -17.17 0.15 -13.14
N ALA A 223 -18.04 -0.52 -12.36
CA ALA A 223 -18.76 -1.72 -12.80
C ALA A 223 -19.63 -1.50 -14.05
N GLY A 224 -20.19 -0.29 -14.22
CA GLY A 224 -20.98 0.10 -15.40
C GLY A 224 -20.15 0.64 -16.57
N ALA A 225 -18.83 0.80 -16.42
CA ALA A 225 -17.97 1.50 -17.36
C ALA A 225 -16.75 0.63 -17.77
N ALA A 226 -16.99 -0.42 -18.55
CA ALA A 226 -15.99 -1.45 -18.87
C ALA A 226 -14.68 -0.88 -19.48
N ALA A 227 -14.77 0.12 -20.36
CA ALA A 227 -13.59 0.75 -20.94
C ALA A 227 -12.77 1.52 -19.89
N ALA A 228 -13.44 2.29 -19.03
CA ALA A 228 -12.81 3.01 -17.92
C ALA A 228 -12.17 2.05 -16.90
N LYS A 229 -12.89 0.97 -16.56
CA LYS A 229 -12.39 -0.14 -15.74
C LYS A 229 -11.11 -0.73 -16.33
N GLY A 230 -11.10 -1.02 -17.62
CA GLY A 230 -9.93 -1.53 -18.34
C GLY A 230 -8.70 -0.62 -18.23
N ARG A 231 -8.88 0.70 -18.25
CA ARG A 231 -7.78 1.67 -18.09
C ARG A 231 -7.20 1.68 -16.67
N MET A 232 -8.01 1.42 -15.63
CA MET A 232 -7.55 1.36 -14.24
C MET A 232 -7.02 -0.01 -13.81
N ALA A 233 -7.36 -1.08 -14.53
CA ALA A 233 -7.11 -2.45 -14.11
C ALA A 233 -5.63 -2.74 -13.78
N ALA A 234 -4.68 -2.19 -14.54
CA ALA A 234 -3.25 -2.37 -14.24
C ALA A 234 -2.83 -1.65 -12.95
N ALA A 235 -3.36 -0.45 -12.70
CA ALA A 235 -3.08 0.30 -11.49
C ALA A 235 -3.67 -0.39 -10.24
N ASN A 236 -4.89 -0.88 -10.34
CA ASN A 236 -5.55 -1.62 -9.27
C ASN A 236 -4.79 -2.90 -8.94
N ARG A 237 -4.41 -3.71 -9.94
CA ARG A 237 -3.65 -4.95 -9.72
C ARG A 237 -2.31 -4.71 -9.03
N GLU A 238 -1.52 -3.73 -9.48
CA GLU A 238 -0.21 -3.50 -8.86
C GLU A 238 -0.35 -2.94 -7.44
N PHE A 239 -1.34 -2.07 -7.22
CA PHE A 239 -1.66 -1.59 -5.87
C PHE A 239 -2.06 -2.73 -4.92
N ASP A 240 -2.91 -3.64 -5.39
CA ASP A 240 -3.37 -4.80 -4.62
C ASP A 240 -2.20 -5.74 -4.29
N GLN A 241 -1.29 -5.99 -5.24
CA GLN A 241 -0.10 -6.81 -5.02
C GLN A 241 0.83 -6.20 -3.95
N LEU A 242 1.11 -4.89 -4.04
CA LEU A 242 1.97 -4.19 -3.06
C LEU A 242 1.32 -4.12 -1.67
N THR A 243 0.01 -3.87 -1.60
CA THR A 243 -0.74 -3.85 -0.34
C THR A 243 -0.79 -5.23 0.31
N THR A 244 -0.96 -6.29 -0.50
CA THR A 244 -0.90 -7.68 -0.03
C THR A 244 0.48 -8.00 0.51
N MET A 245 1.54 -7.57 -0.18
CA MET A 245 2.92 -7.72 0.29
C MET A 245 3.17 -7.04 1.63
N ALA A 246 2.76 -5.78 1.79
CA ALA A 246 2.89 -5.07 3.06
C ALA A 246 2.10 -5.76 4.19
N THR A 247 0.87 -6.20 3.91
CA THR A 247 0.02 -6.92 4.87
C THR A 247 0.65 -8.25 5.30
N ALA A 248 1.15 -9.04 4.35
CA ALA A 248 1.77 -10.31 4.63
C ALA A 248 3.05 -10.14 5.45
N LEU A 249 3.90 -9.15 5.13
CA LEU A 249 5.09 -8.84 5.92
C LEU A 249 4.72 -8.40 7.35
N LEU A 250 3.69 -7.56 7.52
CA LEU A 250 3.22 -7.14 8.85
C LEU A 250 2.80 -8.32 9.72
N ASN A 251 2.22 -9.35 9.12
CA ASN A 251 1.83 -10.56 9.84
C ASN A 251 3.01 -11.51 10.12
N ARG A 252 4.18 -11.29 9.52
CA ARG A 252 5.40 -12.11 9.70
C ARG A 252 6.50 -11.46 10.55
N VAL A 253 6.38 -10.17 10.91
CA VAL A 253 7.37 -9.48 11.76
C VAL A 253 7.19 -9.72 13.26
N ASP A 254 5.99 -10.14 13.68
CA ASP A 254 5.65 -10.35 15.10
C ASP A 254 5.95 -11.77 15.62
N HIS A 255 6.41 -12.66 14.75
CA HIS A 255 6.72 -14.06 15.09
C HIS A 255 8.23 -14.28 15.29
N VAL A 256 9.02 -13.20 15.37
CA VAL A 256 10.48 -13.22 15.57
C VAL A 256 10.85 -12.71 16.97
N GLY A 257 9.90 -12.77 17.92
CA GLY A 257 10.10 -12.46 19.33
C GLY A 257 10.24 -13.71 20.17
#